data_AF-A0A4Y9Y2M3-F1
#
_entry.id   AF-A0A4Y9Y2M3-F1
#
_cell.length_a   1.000
_cell.length_b   1.000
_cell.length_c   1.000
_cell.angle_alpha   90.00
_cell.angle_beta   90.00
_cell.angle_gamma   90.00
#
_symmetry.space_group_name_H-M   'P 1'
#
loop_
_entity.id
_entity.type
_entity.pdbx_description
1 polymer ?
#
loop_
_entity_poly.entity_id
_entity_poly.type
_entity_poly.pdbx_seq_one_letter_code
_entity_poly.pdbx_strand_id
1 'polypeptide(L)'
;MESNHPTYTFVLYYPRPGCPQATSSNCVDLVRTSAELLLNNANPQLPISDTDKFKLFLMKPEGLSLEPKETLFYRVRDWLLANLHRIYDPKERLHLQSPLCFKFPEGPSGEVDILVFDRNIVETFDRDGARRICPAYIINECENITYKNIEAAPEPSECVKDRTSLTKVLSSDAAIIHGGRPSANCGLPPALFHPALAKLDHHLRNLDKNLEELQPEPNLLCEVHGLFQSSLSVFEDEEERNGTLCTQMLELLTPEDWSMPLIYRATPSVVFGTPCVTIIEEIKSESGMGGNAFLQAAISYAEIVSDPRYEGASFRTNHPVVLVGLMGDYVEIGSAVFLADGVYYSHPYSQKLSLDFHASNHIFRLAQAFSAVNIAVNSIHNFYSQFIDHPPPSDSIAHLFPSPTPLDDEPPLPALTFISRLSKTGDSRYVVPETEEERRSGLYIAHMPRPTMAAGVQADNTPNTIEVLVKFTPRYNPHAHQLLAEVGLAPTLHACRKYVKSWKDMPQAVFADVEKAVKILHENHIVFGNLQPCNILCLPSPAGLRSPERTGGMLVDFDWAAVDGQGRYPATLPEELFLWASSVDRYSVLEYCARSMTCKCSINCGVCG
;
A
#
# COMPACT_ATOMS: atom_id res chain seq x y z
N MET A 1 -42.21 44.92 44.24
CA MET A 1 -41.06 45.20 43.38
C MET A 1 -40.78 43.93 42.60
N GLU A 2 -41.37 43.81 41.42
CA GLU A 2 -41.03 42.73 40.49
C GLU A 2 -39.60 42.97 40.02
N SER A 3 -38.69 42.07 40.37
CA SER A 3 -37.33 42.09 39.84
C SER A 3 -37.41 41.74 38.36
N ASN A 4 -37.36 42.76 37.50
CA ASN A 4 -37.13 42.61 36.07
C ASN A 4 -35.73 42.00 35.86
N HIS A 5 -35.63 40.68 35.98
CA HIS A 5 -34.45 39.96 35.52
C HIS A 5 -34.42 40.06 33.98
N PRO A 6 -33.29 40.48 33.37
CA PRO A 6 -33.18 40.51 31.93
C PRO A 6 -33.34 39.09 31.36
N THR A 7 -34.33 38.89 30.51
CA THR A 7 -34.48 37.67 29.73
C THR A 7 -33.57 37.75 28.51
N TYR A 8 -32.66 36.80 28.38
CA TYR A 8 -31.76 36.66 27.24
C TYR A 8 -32.35 35.64 26.25
N THR A 9 -32.36 35.99 24.97
CA THR A 9 -32.82 35.11 23.89
C THR A 9 -31.62 34.70 23.05
N PHE A 10 -31.28 33.41 23.09
CA PHE A 10 -30.20 32.83 22.28
C PHE A 10 -30.75 32.28 20.98
N VAL A 11 -30.08 32.55 19.87
CA VAL A 11 -30.37 31.91 18.60
C VAL A 11 -29.45 30.73 18.36
N LEU A 12 -30.05 29.54 18.29
CA LEU A 12 -29.37 28.29 17.99
C LEU A 12 -29.61 27.94 16.52
N TYR A 13 -28.55 27.58 15.81
CA TYR A 13 -28.64 27.17 14.41
C TYR A 13 -28.03 25.78 14.22
N TYR A 14 -28.83 24.87 13.63
CA TYR A 14 -28.45 23.52 13.27
C TYR A 14 -28.40 23.41 11.74
N PRO A 15 -27.19 23.44 11.12
CA PRO A 15 -27.03 23.59 9.69
C PRO A 15 -27.16 22.25 8.95
N ARG A 16 -28.29 21.55 9.08
CA ARG A 16 -28.48 20.24 8.44
C ARG A 16 -28.74 20.39 6.94
N PRO A 17 -28.02 19.67 6.06
CA PRO A 17 -28.30 19.68 4.63
C PRO A 17 -29.74 19.27 4.32
N GLY A 18 -30.41 20.02 3.44
CA GLY A 18 -31.79 19.78 3.03
C GLY A 18 -32.86 20.25 4.02
N CYS A 19 -32.52 20.51 5.29
CA CYS A 19 -33.47 21.03 6.28
C CYS A 19 -32.73 21.78 7.41
N PRO A 20 -32.11 22.94 7.13
CA PRO A 20 -31.47 23.72 8.18
C PRO A 20 -32.52 24.31 9.12
N GLN A 21 -32.22 24.33 10.42
CA GLN A 21 -33.14 24.81 11.44
C GLN A 21 -32.51 25.90 12.29
N ALA A 22 -33.27 26.97 12.51
CA ALA A 22 -32.95 28.02 13.47
C ALA A 22 -34.04 28.03 14.54
N THR A 23 -33.65 28.09 15.80
CA THR A 23 -34.60 28.22 16.91
C THR A 23 -34.05 29.18 17.96
N SER A 24 -34.96 29.77 18.74
CA SER A 24 -34.61 30.69 19.82
C SER A 24 -34.94 30.06 21.16
N SER A 25 -33.99 30.07 22.10
CA SER A 25 -34.20 29.62 23.47
C SER A 25 -33.95 30.75 24.45
N ASN A 26 -34.85 30.91 25.42
CA ASN A 26 -34.78 31.97 26.42
C ASN A 26 -34.14 31.48 27.72
N CYS A 27 -33.40 32.35 28.39
CA CYS A 27 -32.98 32.13 29.78
C CYS A 27 -32.99 33.44 30.57
N VAL A 28 -33.18 33.35 31.88
CA VAL A 28 -33.27 34.52 32.78
C VAL A 28 -32.01 34.74 33.62
N ASP A 29 -31.05 33.80 33.59
CA ASP A 29 -29.81 33.86 34.36
C ASP A 29 -28.66 33.11 33.66
N LEU A 30 -27.68 33.85 33.10
CA LEU A 30 -26.53 33.31 32.39
C LEU A 30 -25.53 32.55 33.29
N VAL A 31 -25.53 32.81 34.60
CA VAL A 31 -24.62 32.19 35.57
C VAL A 31 -25.11 30.78 35.92
N ARG A 32 -26.43 30.58 35.94
CA ARG A 32 -27.06 29.29 36.28
C ARG A 32 -27.51 28.47 35.09
N THR A 33 -27.54 29.07 33.90
CA THR A 33 -27.93 28.38 32.66
C THR A 33 -26.71 27.77 31.99
N SER A 34 -26.79 26.47 31.70
CA SER A 34 -25.80 25.74 30.91
C SER A 34 -26.24 25.63 29.44
N ALA A 35 -25.30 25.29 28.55
CA ALA A 35 -25.61 25.07 27.14
C ALA A 35 -26.55 23.86 26.94
N GLU A 36 -26.45 22.83 27.78
CA GLU A 36 -27.36 21.68 27.81
C GLU A 36 -28.81 22.09 28.11
N LEU A 37 -29.02 23.02 29.05
CA LEU A 37 -30.36 23.48 29.39
C LEU A 37 -31.01 24.26 28.22
N LEU A 38 -30.24 25.09 27.50
CA LEU A 38 -30.72 25.75 26.29
C LEU A 38 -31.07 24.75 25.19
N LEU A 39 -30.23 23.73 24.98
CA LEU A 39 -30.51 22.68 24.01
C LEU A 39 -31.77 21.89 24.35
N ASN A 40 -31.98 21.54 25.63
CA ASN A 40 -33.16 20.82 26.07
C ASN A 40 -34.45 21.63 25.83
N ASN A 41 -34.39 22.95 26.04
CA ASN A 41 -35.51 23.85 25.75
C ASN A 41 -35.77 23.99 24.24
N ALA A 42 -34.72 23.92 23.42
CA ALA A 42 -34.78 23.97 21.97
C ALA A 42 -35.13 22.61 21.31
N ASN A 43 -34.98 21.51 22.04
CA ASN A 43 -35.10 20.12 21.55
C ASN A 43 -36.45 19.74 20.89
N PRO A 44 -37.62 20.34 21.21
CA PRO A 44 -38.85 20.03 20.48
C PRO A 44 -38.80 20.47 19.01
N GLN A 45 -37.88 21.37 18.66
CA GLN A 45 -37.76 21.96 17.32
C GLN A 45 -36.49 21.51 16.57
N LEU A 46 -35.54 20.88 17.26
CA LEU A 46 -34.33 20.29 16.71
C LEU A 46 -34.43 18.75 16.80
N PRO A 47 -34.34 17.97 15.72
CA PRO A 47 -34.53 16.52 15.72
C PRO A 47 -33.31 15.78 16.29
N ILE A 48 -32.97 16.05 17.56
CA ILE A 48 -31.80 15.52 18.25
C ILE A 48 -32.29 14.48 19.26
N SER A 49 -31.84 13.23 19.11
CA SER A 49 -32.15 12.17 20.08
C SER A 49 -31.40 12.42 21.40
N ASP A 50 -31.98 12.03 22.55
CA ASP A 50 -31.30 12.17 23.85
C ASP A 50 -29.96 11.41 23.89
N THR A 51 -29.84 10.31 23.15
CA THR A 51 -28.60 9.52 23.00
C THR A 51 -27.51 10.21 22.18
N ASP A 52 -27.86 11.17 21.33
CA ASP A 52 -26.90 11.87 20.45
C ASP A 52 -26.40 13.20 21.00
N LYS A 53 -26.98 13.71 22.10
CA LYS A 53 -26.58 15.00 22.72
C LYS A 53 -25.11 15.05 23.09
N PHE A 54 -24.53 13.95 23.54
CA PHE A 54 -23.11 13.86 23.89
C PHE A 54 -22.16 13.83 22.67
N LYS A 55 -22.70 13.67 21.46
CA LYS A 55 -21.95 13.64 20.20
C LYS A 55 -21.98 14.98 19.46
N LEU A 56 -22.68 15.98 20.01
CA LEU A 56 -22.81 17.31 19.42
C LEU A 56 -21.66 18.22 19.81
N PHE A 57 -21.25 19.03 18.85
CA PHE A 57 -20.38 20.17 19.01
C PHE A 57 -21.22 21.43 19.12
N LEU A 58 -20.89 22.26 20.11
CA LEU A 58 -21.48 23.58 20.30
C LEU A 58 -20.37 24.62 20.20
N MET A 59 -20.57 25.61 19.33
CA MET A 59 -19.62 26.69 19.11
C MET A 59 -20.32 28.04 19.08
N LYS A 60 -19.64 29.06 19.60
CA LYS A 60 -20.03 30.45 19.43
C LYS A 60 -19.38 30.96 18.15
N PRO A 61 -20.13 31.24 17.07
CA PRO A 61 -19.54 31.84 15.90
C PRO A 61 -19.31 33.34 16.10
N GLU A 62 -18.35 33.90 15.38
CA GLU A 62 -18.07 35.33 15.36
C GLU A 62 -18.51 35.90 14.01
N GLY A 63 -19.39 36.92 14.04
CA GLY A 63 -19.81 37.67 12.84
C GLY A 63 -20.79 36.97 11.91
N LEU A 64 -21.57 36.00 12.40
CA LEU A 64 -22.58 35.27 11.62
C LEU A 64 -23.96 35.90 11.73
N SER A 65 -24.20 36.95 10.94
CA SER A 65 -25.50 37.65 10.91
C SER A 65 -26.66 36.74 10.48
N LEU A 66 -27.79 36.86 11.18
CA LEU A 66 -29.00 36.08 10.94
C LEU A 66 -29.65 36.36 9.58
N GLU A 67 -29.50 37.59 9.09
CA GLU A 67 -30.11 38.06 7.84
C GLU A 67 -29.04 38.27 6.76
N PRO A 68 -29.36 38.06 5.48
CA PRO A 68 -30.60 37.47 4.95
C PRO A 68 -30.66 35.95 5.15
N LYS A 69 -31.81 35.43 5.61
CA LYS A 69 -32.01 34.01 5.92
C LYS A 69 -31.73 33.06 4.77
N GLU A 70 -31.99 33.49 3.53
CA GLU A 70 -31.82 32.71 2.29
C GLU A 70 -30.36 32.28 2.07
N THR A 71 -29.41 33.05 2.60
CA THR A 71 -27.97 32.80 2.45
C THR A 71 -27.32 32.29 3.75
N LEU A 72 -28.08 32.23 4.85
CA LEU A 72 -27.54 31.90 6.17
C LEU A 72 -26.89 30.51 6.19
N PHE A 73 -27.51 29.52 5.55
CA PHE A 73 -26.95 28.18 5.45
C PHE A 73 -25.56 28.17 4.81
N TYR A 74 -25.38 28.85 3.67
CA TYR A 74 -24.11 28.93 2.97
C TYR A 74 -23.06 29.70 3.76
N ARG A 75 -23.44 30.79 4.43
CA ARG A 75 -22.54 31.55 5.29
C ARG A 75 -22.08 30.74 6.50
N VAL A 76 -22.98 29.98 7.12
CA VAL A 76 -22.65 29.06 8.22
C VAL A 76 -21.73 27.93 7.74
N ARG A 77 -22.00 27.35 6.56
CA ARG A 77 -21.11 26.37 5.92
C ARG A 77 -19.71 26.94 5.72
N ASP A 78 -19.61 28.09 5.06
CA ASP A 78 -18.32 28.71 4.74
C ASP A 78 -17.55 29.10 6.01
N TRP A 79 -18.27 29.55 7.04
CA TRP A 79 -17.68 29.84 8.35
C TRP A 79 -17.15 28.57 9.03
N LEU A 80 -17.91 27.47 9.02
CA LEU A 80 -17.47 26.19 9.60
C LEU A 80 -16.22 25.65 8.87
N LEU A 81 -16.20 25.72 7.53
CA LEU A 81 -15.05 25.31 6.72
C LEU A 81 -13.81 26.19 6.98
N ALA A 82 -13.98 27.50 7.14
CA ALA A 82 -12.88 28.42 7.45
C ALA A 82 -12.33 28.22 8.88
N ASN A 83 -13.13 27.69 9.80
CA ASN A 83 -12.80 27.55 11.22
C ASN A 83 -12.60 26.09 11.68
N LEU A 84 -12.37 25.14 10.75
CA LEU A 84 -12.20 23.71 11.04
C LEU A 84 -11.16 23.43 12.15
N HIS A 85 -10.05 24.17 12.16
CA HIS A 85 -9.00 24.04 13.17
C HIS A 85 -9.50 24.36 14.60
N ARG A 86 -10.44 25.31 14.75
CA ARG A 86 -11.07 25.66 16.04
C ARG A 86 -12.04 24.59 16.51
N ILE A 87 -12.64 23.84 15.58
CA ILE A 87 -13.56 22.74 15.92
C ILE A 87 -12.83 21.67 16.72
N TYR A 88 -11.55 21.41 16.44
CA TYR A 88 -10.78 20.38 17.14
C TYR A 88 -10.08 20.84 18.43
N ASP A 89 -10.10 22.14 18.74
CA ASP A 89 -9.59 22.67 20.02
C ASP A 89 -10.68 22.59 21.12
N PRO A 90 -10.46 21.80 22.20
CA PRO A 90 -11.42 21.71 23.30
C PRO A 90 -11.74 23.04 23.97
N LYS A 91 -10.82 24.03 23.95
CA LYS A 91 -11.00 25.33 24.61
C LYS A 91 -11.95 26.27 23.86
N GLU A 92 -12.09 26.08 22.56
CA GLU A 92 -12.95 26.88 21.70
C GLU A 92 -14.41 26.40 21.75
N ARG A 93 -14.64 25.15 22.19
CA ARG A 93 -15.97 24.55 22.32
C ARG A 93 -16.74 25.06 23.54
N LEU A 94 -18.07 25.06 23.44
CA LEU A 94 -18.95 25.22 24.59
C LEU A 94 -19.18 23.85 25.21
N HIS A 95 -18.70 23.65 26.44
CA HIS A 95 -19.04 22.44 27.18
C HIS A 95 -20.49 22.49 27.63
N LEU A 96 -21.21 21.38 27.46
CA LEU A 96 -22.64 21.24 27.77
C LEU A 96 -23.00 21.70 29.19
N GLN A 97 -22.12 21.40 30.16
CA GLN A 97 -22.33 21.70 31.57
C GLN A 97 -21.74 23.04 32.02
N SER A 98 -21.01 23.76 31.16
CA SER A 98 -20.43 25.05 31.53
C SER A 98 -21.47 26.17 31.56
N PRO A 99 -21.43 27.06 32.57
CA PRO A 99 -22.25 28.27 32.60
C PRO A 99 -22.03 29.14 31.36
N LEU A 100 -23.12 29.67 30.80
CA LEU A 100 -23.05 30.51 29.60
C LEU A 100 -22.32 31.82 29.82
N CYS A 101 -22.32 32.35 31.05
CA CYS A 101 -21.62 33.60 31.39
C CYS A 101 -20.12 33.58 31.06
N PHE A 102 -19.48 32.40 30.98
CA PHE A 102 -18.07 32.29 30.60
C PHE A 102 -17.80 32.57 29.12
N LYS A 103 -18.75 32.25 28.23
CA LYS A 103 -18.63 32.46 26.77
C LYS A 103 -19.48 33.64 26.27
N PHE A 104 -20.46 34.06 27.05
CA PHE A 104 -21.37 35.18 26.78
C PHE A 104 -21.48 36.09 28.02
N PRO A 105 -20.38 36.76 28.43
CA PRO A 105 -20.40 37.65 29.61
C PRO A 105 -21.35 38.84 29.45
N GLU A 106 -21.55 39.29 28.21
CA GLU A 106 -22.45 40.41 27.85
C GLU A 106 -23.82 39.94 27.31
N GLY A 107 -24.08 38.63 27.31
CA GLY A 107 -25.28 38.04 26.73
C GLY A 107 -25.18 37.74 25.21
N PRO A 108 -26.28 37.32 24.59
CA PRO A 108 -26.38 37.05 23.16
C PRO A 108 -26.34 38.34 22.33
N SER A 109 -25.91 38.22 21.09
CA SER A 109 -25.59 39.34 20.20
C SER A 109 -26.67 39.66 19.17
N GLY A 110 -27.73 38.85 19.09
CA GLY A 110 -28.78 38.97 18.08
C GLY A 110 -28.39 38.41 16.70
N GLU A 111 -27.18 37.85 16.59
CA GLU A 111 -26.70 37.03 15.47
C GLU A 111 -26.97 35.54 15.73
N VAL A 112 -26.38 34.64 14.95
CA VAL A 112 -26.33 33.22 15.35
C VAL A 112 -25.44 33.10 16.59
N ASP A 113 -26.02 32.85 17.76
CA ASP A 113 -25.25 32.82 19.02
C ASP A 113 -24.57 31.47 19.23
N ILE A 114 -25.23 30.37 18.85
CA ILE A 114 -24.70 29.01 19.03
C ILE A 114 -24.94 28.20 17.76
N LEU A 115 -23.85 27.73 17.15
CA LEU A 115 -23.89 26.65 16.17
C LEU A 115 -23.96 25.32 16.91
N VAL A 116 -24.98 24.54 16.58
CA VAL A 116 -25.13 23.16 17.04
C VAL A 116 -24.86 22.28 15.83
N PHE A 117 -24.01 21.28 15.96
CA PHE A 117 -23.77 20.34 14.88
C PHE A 117 -23.18 19.03 15.39
N ASP A 118 -23.36 17.94 14.64
CA ASP A 118 -22.62 16.69 14.86
C ASP A 118 -21.35 16.68 13.98
N ARG A 119 -20.48 15.69 14.20
CA ARG A 119 -19.25 15.52 13.40
C ARG A 119 -19.56 15.43 11.89
N ASN A 120 -20.70 14.80 11.59
CA ASN A 120 -21.11 14.44 10.25
C ASN A 120 -21.64 15.62 9.43
N ILE A 121 -22.02 16.73 10.06
CA ILE A 121 -22.49 17.92 9.33
C ILE A 121 -21.41 18.49 8.42
N VAL A 122 -20.16 18.50 8.91
CA VAL A 122 -19.00 19.03 8.16
C VAL A 122 -18.75 18.16 6.93
N GLU A 123 -18.93 16.84 7.06
CA GLU A 123 -18.82 15.87 5.96
C GLU A 123 -19.91 16.07 4.91
N THR A 124 -21.12 16.44 5.31
CA THR A 124 -22.25 16.58 4.37
C THR A 124 -22.23 17.85 3.52
N PHE A 125 -21.45 18.87 3.90
CA PHE A 125 -21.33 20.11 3.14
C PHE A 125 -20.48 19.97 1.86
N ASP A 126 -19.80 18.85 1.69
CA ASP A 126 -18.81 18.61 0.63
C ASP A 126 -19.38 17.80 -0.55
N ARG A 127 -20.71 17.74 -0.72
CA ARG A 127 -21.29 17.18 -1.97
C ARG A 127 -21.16 18.10 -3.18
N ASP A 128 -20.85 19.38 -2.96
CA ASP A 128 -20.63 20.36 -4.02
C ASP A 128 -19.35 21.19 -3.75
N GLY A 129 -18.18 20.59 -3.98
CA GLY A 129 -17.00 21.33 -4.42
C GLY A 129 -15.82 21.44 -3.44
N ALA A 130 -14.86 20.54 -3.66
CA ALA A 130 -13.42 20.73 -3.48
C ALA A 130 -12.80 20.59 -2.08
N ARG A 131 -12.40 19.36 -1.78
CA ARG A 131 -11.02 18.97 -1.37
C ARG A 131 -10.39 19.77 -0.23
N ARG A 132 -11.00 19.81 0.95
CA ARG A 132 -10.25 19.97 2.21
C ARG A 132 -10.92 19.20 3.35
N ILE A 133 -11.07 17.90 3.19
CA ILE A 133 -11.22 17.04 4.37
C ILE A 133 -9.83 16.90 5.00
N CYS A 134 -9.75 17.02 6.33
CA CYS A 134 -8.57 16.63 7.08
C CYS A 134 -8.26 15.17 6.74
N PRO A 135 -7.11 14.83 6.13
CA PRO A 135 -6.81 13.45 5.72
C PRO A 135 -7.00 12.45 6.86
N ALA A 136 -6.61 12.80 8.08
CA ALA A 136 -6.78 11.97 9.28
C ALA A 136 -8.25 11.62 9.57
N TYR A 137 -9.21 12.46 9.16
CA TYR A 137 -10.63 12.18 9.32
C TYR A 137 -11.15 11.15 8.32
N ILE A 138 -10.86 11.33 7.03
CA ILE A 138 -11.21 10.34 5.99
C ILE A 138 -10.65 8.99 6.35
N ILE A 139 -9.39 8.96 6.79
CA ILE A 139 -8.70 7.72 7.15
C ILE A 139 -9.43 7.02 8.27
N ASN A 140 -9.74 7.73 9.36
CA ASN A 140 -10.47 7.15 10.48
C ASN A 140 -11.86 6.65 10.05
N GLU A 141 -12.57 7.35 9.16
CA GLU A 141 -13.86 6.87 8.64
C GLU A 141 -13.70 5.61 7.78
N CYS A 142 -12.74 5.61 6.85
CA CYS A 142 -12.43 4.46 6.01
C CYS A 142 -12.00 3.24 6.83
N GLU A 143 -11.09 3.41 7.79
CA GLU A 143 -10.67 2.34 8.70
C GLU A 143 -11.84 1.78 9.49
N ASN A 144 -12.72 2.64 10.02
CA ASN A 144 -13.94 2.18 10.71
C ASN A 144 -14.88 1.38 9.79
N ILE A 145 -14.97 1.72 8.51
CA ILE A 145 -15.72 0.93 7.51
C ILE A 145 -15.02 -0.42 7.28
N THR A 146 -13.71 -0.41 7.07
CA THR A 146 -12.89 -1.60 6.86
C THR A 146 -13.00 -2.55 8.05
N TYR A 147 -12.91 -2.07 9.28
CA TYR A 147 -13.08 -2.88 10.49
C TYR A 147 -14.47 -3.49 10.61
N LYS A 148 -15.53 -2.74 10.26
CA LYS A 148 -16.89 -3.31 10.19
C LYS A 148 -17.00 -4.40 9.13
N ASN A 149 -16.32 -4.24 7.99
CA ASN A 149 -16.31 -5.23 6.93
C ASN A 149 -15.58 -6.51 7.37
N ILE A 150 -14.47 -6.37 8.11
CA ILE A 150 -13.72 -7.48 8.73
C ILE A 150 -14.57 -8.16 9.80
N GLU A 151 -15.17 -7.41 10.72
CA GLU A 151 -16.07 -7.95 11.75
C GLU A 151 -17.26 -8.72 11.13
N ALA A 152 -17.78 -8.22 10.01
CA ALA A 152 -18.86 -8.88 9.30
C ALA A 152 -18.40 -10.11 8.49
N ALA A 153 -17.12 -10.24 8.14
CA ALA A 153 -16.60 -11.39 7.40
C ALA A 153 -16.69 -12.68 8.24
N PRO A 154 -16.90 -13.85 7.64
CA PRO A 154 -16.76 -15.13 8.35
C PRO A 154 -15.36 -15.31 8.94
N GLU A 155 -15.20 -16.28 9.85
CA GLU A 155 -13.87 -16.61 10.39
C GLU A 155 -12.88 -16.96 9.26
N PRO A 156 -11.58 -16.65 9.41
CA PRO A 156 -10.59 -16.84 8.34
C PRO A 156 -10.60 -18.25 7.72
N SER A 157 -10.71 -19.28 8.56
CA SER A 157 -10.73 -20.68 8.16
C SER A 157 -11.99 -21.06 7.36
N GLU A 158 -13.13 -20.42 7.62
CA GLU A 158 -14.36 -20.60 6.85
C GLU A 158 -14.33 -19.78 5.56
N CYS A 159 -13.73 -18.58 5.59
CA CYS A 159 -13.64 -17.70 4.43
C CYS A 159 -13.01 -18.35 3.21
N VAL A 160 -12.02 -19.22 3.41
CA VAL A 160 -11.28 -19.87 2.34
C VAL A 160 -11.92 -21.17 1.82
N LYS A 161 -13.04 -21.62 2.41
CA LYS A 161 -13.69 -22.89 2.07
C LYS A 161 -14.81 -22.75 1.03
N ASP A 162 -15.46 -21.58 0.93
CA ASP A 162 -16.61 -21.41 0.05
C ASP A 162 -16.58 -20.14 -0.80
N ARG A 163 -17.28 -20.21 -1.94
CA ARG A 163 -17.33 -19.12 -2.94
C ARG A 163 -17.97 -17.85 -2.40
N THR A 164 -18.99 -17.95 -1.55
CA THR A 164 -19.75 -16.79 -1.05
C THR A 164 -18.85 -15.96 -0.15
N SER A 165 -18.15 -16.61 0.77
CA SER A 165 -17.22 -15.95 1.68
C SER A 165 -16.02 -15.36 0.94
N LEU A 166 -15.44 -16.09 -0.02
CA LEU A 166 -14.41 -15.57 -0.92
C LEU A 166 -14.89 -14.33 -1.70
N THR A 167 -16.13 -14.33 -2.20
CA THR A 167 -16.68 -13.19 -2.93
C THR A 167 -16.79 -11.97 -2.02
N LYS A 168 -17.17 -12.17 -0.75
CA LYS A 168 -17.28 -11.09 0.23
C LYS A 168 -15.93 -10.42 0.47
N VAL A 169 -14.89 -11.21 0.77
CA VAL A 169 -13.57 -10.67 1.16
C VAL A 169 -12.72 -10.20 -0.03
N LEU A 170 -12.97 -10.69 -1.25
CA LEU A 170 -12.15 -10.39 -2.44
C LEU A 170 -12.81 -9.47 -3.47
N SER A 171 -14.14 -9.45 -3.59
CA SER A 171 -14.78 -8.93 -4.82
C SER A 171 -16.05 -8.10 -4.59
N SER A 172 -16.43 -7.85 -3.35
CA SER A 172 -17.62 -7.07 -3.02
C SER A 172 -17.27 -5.61 -2.72
N ASP A 173 -18.27 -4.75 -2.58
CA ASP A 173 -18.08 -3.39 -2.05
C ASP A 173 -17.49 -3.39 -0.62
N ALA A 174 -17.52 -4.56 0.05
CA ALA A 174 -16.92 -4.83 1.35
C ALA A 174 -15.67 -5.72 1.26
N ALA A 175 -14.98 -5.75 0.10
CA ALA A 175 -13.71 -6.46 -0.03
C ALA A 175 -12.66 -5.87 0.91
N ILE A 176 -11.95 -6.75 1.62
CA ILE A 176 -10.94 -6.39 2.64
C ILE A 176 -9.54 -6.90 2.29
N ILE A 177 -9.43 -7.75 1.27
CA ILE A 177 -8.17 -8.34 0.81
C ILE A 177 -7.95 -7.97 -0.67
N HIS A 178 -6.78 -7.42 -0.99
CA HIS A 178 -6.38 -6.90 -2.29
C HIS A 178 -5.11 -7.60 -2.80
N GLY A 179 -5.28 -8.79 -3.37
CA GLY A 179 -4.19 -9.68 -3.79
C GLY A 179 -4.11 -9.97 -5.29
N GLY A 180 -4.87 -9.27 -6.13
CA GLY A 180 -4.97 -9.53 -7.57
C GLY A 180 -6.02 -10.55 -7.98
N ARG A 181 -6.92 -10.92 -7.05
CA ARG A 181 -8.09 -11.75 -7.34
C ARG A 181 -9.35 -11.04 -6.85
N PRO A 182 -10.33 -10.74 -7.73
CA PRO A 182 -10.30 -10.83 -9.20
C PRO A 182 -9.20 -9.92 -9.79
N SER A 183 -8.93 -10.01 -11.10
CA SER A 183 -7.80 -9.30 -11.73
C SER A 183 -7.81 -7.79 -11.52
N ALA A 184 -8.99 -7.20 -11.32
CA ALA A 184 -9.13 -5.77 -11.03
C ALA A 184 -8.86 -5.42 -9.56
N ASN A 185 -8.99 -6.39 -8.64
CA ASN A 185 -8.73 -6.24 -7.22
C ASN A 185 -7.23 -6.40 -6.89
N CYS A 186 -6.40 -5.53 -7.47
CA CYS A 186 -4.99 -5.41 -7.14
C CYS A 186 -4.65 -3.97 -6.72
N GLY A 187 -3.67 -3.84 -5.85
CA GLY A 187 -3.02 -2.57 -5.57
C GLY A 187 -1.53 -2.60 -5.90
N LEU A 188 -0.84 -1.59 -5.41
CA LEU A 188 0.62 -1.58 -5.41
C LEU A 188 1.18 -2.68 -4.50
N PRO A 189 2.32 -3.29 -4.84
CA PRO A 189 2.91 -4.35 -4.03
C PRO A 189 3.34 -3.82 -2.64
N PRO A 190 3.22 -4.61 -1.57
CA PRO A 190 3.70 -4.28 -0.22
C PRO A 190 5.16 -3.82 -0.17
N ALA A 191 5.99 -4.34 -1.07
CA ALA A 191 7.38 -3.94 -1.26
C ALA A 191 7.58 -2.43 -1.50
N LEU A 192 6.56 -1.70 -1.98
CA LEU A 192 6.65 -0.24 -2.16
C LEU A 192 6.39 0.55 -0.87
N PHE A 193 5.83 -0.08 0.16
CA PHE A 193 5.36 0.61 1.37
C PHE A 193 6.31 0.44 2.56
N HIS A 194 7.20 -0.56 2.56
CA HIS A 194 8.11 -0.78 3.67
C HIS A 194 9.48 -1.34 3.23
N PRO A 195 10.62 -0.80 3.71
CA PRO A 195 11.95 -1.25 3.30
C PRO A 195 12.25 -2.73 3.56
N ALA A 196 11.81 -3.26 4.71
CA ALA A 196 11.98 -4.69 5.01
C ALA A 196 11.27 -5.58 3.99
N LEU A 197 10.07 -5.18 3.55
CA LEU A 197 9.29 -5.93 2.57
C LEU A 197 9.86 -5.76 1.15
N ALA A 198 10.44 -4.59 0.84
CA ALA A 198 11.17 -4.37 -0.40
C ALA A 198 12.36 -5.31 -0.52
N LYS A 199 13.14 -5.43 0.56
CA LYS A 199 14.30 -6.32 0.63
C LYS A 199 13.88 -7.79 0.58
N LEU A 200 12.81 -8.18 1.28
CA LEU A 200 12.23 -9.52 1.21
C LEU A 200 11.81 -9.90 -0.22
N ASP A 201 11.00 -9.06 -0.90
CA ASP A 201 10.57 -9.31 -2.27
C ASP A 201 11.76 -9.39 -3.23
N HIS A 202 12.77 -8.54 -3.04
CA HIS A 202 14.03 -8.63 -3.79
C HIS A 202 14.71 -9.98 -3.59
N HIS A 203 14.95 -10.40 -2.35
CA HIS A 203 15.62 -11.65 -2.05
C HIS A 203 14.89 -12.86 -2.63
N LEU A 204 13.58 -12.96 -2.36
CA LEU A 204 12.75 -14.08 -2.77
C LEU A 204 12.68 -14.24 -4.31
N ARG A 205 12.72 -13.13 -5.06
CA ARG A 205 12.77 -13.16 -6.54
C ARG A 205 14.15 -13.47 -7.11
N ASN A 206 15.20 -13.44 -6.30
CA ASN A 206 16.59 -13.47 -6.76
C ASN A 206 17.44 -14.52 -6.04
N LEU A 207 16.82 -15.56 -5.45
CA LEU A 207 17.52 -16.65 -4.75
C LEU A 207 18.59 -17.33 -5.63
N ASP A 208 18.34 -17.42 -6.94
CA ASP A 208 19.23 -18.05 -7.93
C ASP A 208 20.50 -17.23 -8.27
N LYS A 209 20.64 -16.03 -7.71
CA LYS A 209 21.81 -15.14 -7.98
C LYS A 209 22.98 -15.30 -7.01
N ASN A 210 22.92 -16.29 -6.11
CA ASN A 210 23.95 -16.52 -5.10
C ASN A 210 24.29 -15.26 -4.27
N LEU A 211 23.25 -14.60 -3.75
CA LEU A 211 23.43 -13.46 -2.84
C LEU A 211 24.18 -13.92 -1.59
N GLU A 212 25.29 -13.25 -1.25
CA GLU A 212 26.15 -13.63 -0.12
C GLU A 212 25.39 -13.57 1.22
N GLU A 213 24.55 -12.55 1.41
CA GLU A 213 23.74 -12.41 2.63
C GLU A 213 22.64 -13.47 2.80
N LEU A 214 22.37 -14.25 1.75
CA LEU A 214 21.40 -15.35 1.78
C LEU A 214 22.06 -16.72 1.90
N GLN A 215 23.37 -16.80 2.09
CA GLN A 215 24.02 -18.09 2.31
C GLN A 215 23.50 -18.71 3.61
N PRO A 216 22.82 -19.87 3.55
CA PRO A 216 22.22 -20.46 4.73
C PRO A 216 23.29 -21.15 5.59
N GLU A 217 23.23 -20.91 6.89
CA GLU A 217 24.07 -21.61 7.86
C GLU A 217 23.72 -23.11 7.93
N PRO A 218 24.67 -24.01 8.27
CA PRO A 218 24.43 -25.44 8.34
C PRO A 218 23.23 -25.85 9.21
N ASN A 219 23.00 -25.15 10.32
CA ASN A 219 21.86 -25.44 11.20
C ASN A 219 20.53 -25.15 10.48
N LEU A 220 20.41 -24.03 9.76
CA LEU A 220 19.21 -23.70 9.00
C LEU A 220 18.93 -24.76 7.92
N LEU A 221 19.98 -25.29 7.27
CA LEU A 221 19.83 -26.39 6.31
C LEU A 221 19.30 -27.66 6.98
N CYS A 222 19.74 -27.98 8.20
CA CYS A 222 19.21 -29.10 8.97
C CYS A 222 17.73 -28.90 9.32
N GLU A 223 17.34 -27.72 9.82
CA GLU A 223 15.94 -27.43 10.17
C GLU A 223 15.03 -27.46 8.94
N VAL A 224 15.47 -26.88 7.82
CA VAL A 224 14.71 -26.94 6.56
C VAL A 224 14.59 -28.38 6.06
N HIS A 225 15.63 -29.20 6.19
CA HIS A 225 15.53 -30.61 5.85
C HIS A 225 14.51 -31.34 6.74
N GLY A 226 14.48 -31.04 8.04
CA GLY A 226 13.46 -31.54 8.97
C GLY A 226 12.05 -31.13 8.55
N LEU A 227 11.85 -29.88 8.12
CA LEU A 227 10.58 -29.38 7.59
C LEU A 227 10.14 -30.16 6.34
N PHE A 228 11.06 -30.48 5.43
CA PHE A 228 10.75 -31.33 4.26
C PHE A 228 10.26 -32.71 4.68
N GLN A 229 10.95 -33.37 5.62
CA GLN A 229 10.59 -34.71 6.07
C GLN A 229 9.18 -34.76 6.69
N SER A 230 8.86 -33.79 7.54
CA SER A 230 7.54 -33.71 8.17
C SER A 230 6.47 -33.27 7.18
N SER A 231 6.74 -32.29 6.31
CA SER A 231 5.74 -31.80 5.34
C SER A 231 5.32 -32.89 4.36
N LEU A 232 6.26 -33.78 3.98
CA LEU A 232 6.03 -34.94 3.11
C LEU A 232 5.44 -36.16 3.81
N SER A 233 5.27 -36.10 5.13
CA SER A 233 4.62 -37.17 5.89
C SER A 233 3.10 -37.07 5.80
N VAL A 234 2.44 -38.23 5.87
CA VAL A 234 0.97 -38.34 5.92
C VAL A 234 0.56 -38.44 7.38
N PHE A 235 -0.29 -37.51 7.82
CA PHE A 235 -0.80 -37.44 9.18
C PHE A 235 -2.22 -38.00 9.26
N GLU A 236 -2.65 -38.45 10.45
CA GLU A 236 -4.00 -38.98 10.63
C GLU A 236 -5.06 -37.87 10.55
N ASP A 237 -4.74 -36.68 11.06
CA ASP A 237 -5.61 -35.52 11.06
C ASP A 237 -4.85 -34.18 10.94
N GLU A 238 -5.61 -33.08 10.81
CA GLU A 238 -5.08 -31.71 10.66
C GLU A 238 -4.41 -31.21 11.95
N GLU A 239 -4.84 -31.68 13.12
CA GLU A 239 -4.32 -31.24 14.42
C GLU A 239 -2.90 -31.78 14.65
N GLU A 240 -2.70 -33.08 14.39
CA GLU A 240 -1.38 -33.72 14.47
C GLU A 240 -0.37 -33.09 13.51
N ARG A 241 -0.81 -32.83 12.27
CA ARG A 241 0.02 -32.15 11.26
C ARG A 241 0.39 -30.75 11.72
N ASN A 242 -0.60 -29.96 12.15
CA ASN A 242 -0.40 -28.59 12.58
C ASN A 242 0.56 -28.53 13.77
N GLY A 243 0.35 -29.35 14.81
CA GLY A 243 1.23 -29.39 15.99
C GLY A 243 2.69 -29.73 15.66
N THR A 244 2.90 -30.69 14.75
CA THR A 244 4.25 -31.10 14.31
C THR A 244 4.93 -29.98 13.53
N LEU A 245 4.25 -29.42 12.52
CA LEU A 245 4.85 -28.44 11.62
C LEU A 245 5.01 -27.06 12.27
N CYS A 246 4.09 -26.64 13.15
CA CYS A 246 4.26 -25.42 13.95
C CYS A 246 5.55 -25.47 14.78
N THR A 247 5.86 -26.63 15.37
CA THR A 247 7.09 -26.80 16.17
C THR A 247 8.34 -26.58 15.32
N GLN A 248 8.36 -27.11 14.09
CA GLN A 248 9.49 -26.92 13.18
C GLN A 248 9.59 -25.50 12.62
N MET A 249 8.45 -24.86 12.34
CA MET A 249 8.41 -23.47 11.90
C MET A 249 8.93 -22.52 12.98
N LEU A 250 8.68 -22.83 14.27
CA LEU A 250 9.25 -22.09 15.39
C LEU A 250 10.79 -22.16 15.44
N GLU A 251 11.37 -23.31 15.08
CA GLU A 251 12.83 -23.48 15.02
C GLU A 251 13.45 -22.67 13.86
N LEU A 252 12.73 -22.49 12.76
CA LEU A 252 13.19 -21.76 11.57
C LEU A 252 13.18 -20.23 11.72
N LEU A 253 12.24 -19.67 12.48
CA LEU A 253 11.89 -18.24 12.43
C LEU A 253 12.50 -17.38 13.55
N THR A 254 13.39 -17.96 14.36
CA THR A 254 14.08 -17.37 15.54
C THR A 254 13.14 -16.79 16.63
N PRO A 255 13.35 -17.13 17.92
CA PRO A 255 12.26 -17.18 18.90
C PRO A 255 12.16 -15.96 19.82
N GLU A 256 12.90 -14.87 19.55
CA GLU A 256 13.26 -13.91 20.63
C GLU A 256 12.04 -13.21 21.27
N ASP A 257 10.91 -13.07 20.57
CA ASP A 257 9.67 -12.51 21.14
C ASP A 257 8.44 -13.34 20.76
N TRP A 258 8.28 -14.48 21.43
CA TRP A 258 7.06 -15.28 21.37
C TRP A 258 6.02 -14.73 22.36
N SER A 259 4.86 -14.34 21.84
CA SER A 259 3.64 -14.53 22.59
C SER A 259 2.52 -14.89 21.64
N MET A 260 1.73 -15.90 22.01
CA MET A 260 0.41 -16.08 21.46
C MET A 260 -0.53 -15.20 22.27
N PRO A 261 -0.98 -14.04 21.76
CA PRO A 261 -2.26 -13.56 22.22
C PRO A 261 -3.30 -14.53 21.68
N LEU A 262 -4.28 -14.90 22.51
CA LEU A 262 -5.58 -15.31 21.97
C LEU A 262 -6.08 -14.14 21.14
N ILE A 263 -5.99 -14.20 19.82
CA ILE A 263 -6.48 -13.16 18.94
C ILE A 263 -7.95 -13.43 18.69
N TYR A 264 -8.77 -12.38 18.81
CA TYR A 264 -10.21 -12.48 18.67
C TYR A 264 -10.52 -12.92 17.22
N ARG A 265 -11.37 -13.95 17.04
CA ARG A 265 -11.87 -14.48 15.76
C ARG A 265 -10.84 -15.05 14.76
N ALA A 266 -9.54 -14.98 15.03
CA ALA A 266 -8.50 -15.59 14.21
C ALA A 266 -7.58 -16.50 15.04
N THR A 267 -7.38 -17.73 14.57
CA THR A 267 -6.48 -18.73 15.17
C THR A 267 -5.52 -19.27 14.10
N PRO A 268 -4.59 -18.45 13.60
CA PRO A 268 -3.56 -18.93 12.69
C PRO A 268 -2.65 -19.97 13.36
N SER A 269 -2.03 -20.82 12.55
CA SER A 269 -1.08 -21.85 13.00
C SER A 269 0.06 -21.25 13.83
N VAL A 270 0.66 -20.15 13.36
CA VAL A 270 1.71 -19.42 14.08
C VAL A 270 1.54 -17.91 13.89
N VAL A 271 1.79 -17.15 14.96
CA VAL A 271 1.91 -15.68 14.95
C VAL A 271 3.16 -15.27 15.73
N PHE A 272 3.92 -14.33 15.19
CA PHE A 272 5.06 -13.71 15.88
C PHE A 272 4.90 -12.19 16.03
N GLY A 273 5.51 -11.65 17.08
CA GLY A 273 5.60 -10.21 17.32
C GLY A 273 4.36 -9.63 18.01
N THR A 274 4.37 -9.59 19.34
CA THR A 274 3.35 -8.85 20.11
C THR A 274 3.98 -7.67 20.84
N PRO A 275 3.39 -6.47 20.80
CA PRO A 275 2.08 -6.11 20.24
C PRO A 275 2.09 -5.83 18.73
N CYS A 276 3.19 -6.08 18.01
CA CYS A 276 3.33 -5.71 16.59
C CYS A 276 3.67 -6.92 15.72
N VAL A 277 2.68 -7.40 14.97
CA VAL A 277 2.78 -8.67 14.23
C VAL A 277 3.85 -8.59 13.14
N THR A 278 4.75 -9.57 13.12
CA THR A 278 5.85 -9.67 12.15
C THR A 278 5.68 -10.82 11.18
N ILE A 279 5.06 -11.92 11.62
CA ILE A 279 4.81 -13.11 10.80
C ILE A 279 3.44 -13.68 11.13
N ILE A 280 2.72 -14.12 10.10
CA ILE A 280 1.54 -14.99 10.23
C ILE A 280 1.74 -16.21 9.33
N GLU A 281 1.45 -17.37 9.90
CA GLU A 281 1.52 -18.65 9.23
C GLU A 281 0.19 -19.38 9.30
N GLU A 282 -0.17 -20.04 8.21
CA GLU A 282 -1.27 -20.98 8.15
C GLU A 282 -0.81 -22.30 7.51
N ILE A 283 -1.26 -23.40 8.10
CA ILE A 283 -0.99 -24.76 7.62
C ILE A 283 -2.30 -25.42 7.19
N LYS A 284 -2.26 -26.10 6.05
CA LYS A 284 -3.31 -26.99 5.58
C LYS A 284 -2.77 -28.38 5.32
N SER A 285 -3.63 -29.36 5.54
CA SER A 285 -3.31 -30.77 5.32
C SER A 285 -2.80 -31.02 3.92
N GLU A 286 -3.51 -30.53 2.90
CA GLU A 286 -3.13 -30.65 1.49
C GLU A 286 -3.66 -29.48 0.68
N SER A 287 -3.09 -29.29 -0.51
CA SER A 287 -3.67 -28.41 -1.52
C SER A 287 -5.08 -28.89 -1.88
N GLY A 288 -6.07 -28.00 -1.72
CA GLY A 288 -7.48 -28.30 -1.98
C GLY A 288 -8.26 -28.86 -0.79
N MET A 289 -7.63 -29.10 0.36
CA MET A 289 -8.30 -29.46 1.61
C MET A 289 -8.27 -28.30 2.60
N GLY A 290 -9.45 -27.83 3.04
CA GLY A 290 -9.55 -26.77 4.05
C GLY A 290 -9.30 -25.34 3.54
N GLY A 291 -9.08 -25.15 2.23
CA GLY A 291 -8.90 -23.84 1.59
C GLY A 291 -7.44 -23.54 1.22
N ASN A 292 -7.17 -22.29 0.85
CA ASN A 292 -5.81 -21.83 0.53
C ASN A 292 -5.15 -21.23 1.79
N ALA A 293 -4.04 -21.82 2.24
CA ALA A 293 -3.36 -21.42 3.46
C ALA A 293 -2.85 -19.97 3.40
N PHE A 294 -2.21 -19.56 2.30
CA PHE A 294 -1.64 -18.23 2.17
C PHE A 294 -2.71 -17.12 2.21
N LEU A 295 -3.84 -17.34 1.54
CA LEU A 295 -4.99 -16.43 1.59
C LEU A 295 -5.61 -16.40 2.99
N GLN A 296 -5.71 -17.56 3.66
CA GLN A 296 -6.16 -17.61 5.04
C GLN A 296 -5.24 -16.77 5.93
N ALA A 297 -3.92 -16.82 5.73
CA ALA A 297 -2.95 -16.03 6.49
C ALA A 297 -3.18 -14.52 6.30
N ALA A 298 -3.49 -14.08 5.08
CA ALA A 298 -3.84 -12.69 4.80
C ALA A 298 -5.16 -12.25 5.45
N ILE A 299 -6.14 -13.15 5.60
CA ILE A 299 -7.42 -12.87 6.27
C ILE A 299 -7.25 -12.87 7.80
N SER A 300 -6.52 -13.85 8.34
CA SER A 300 -6.11 -13.90 9.74
C SER A 300 -5.36 -12.61 10.11
N TYR A 301 -4.45 -12.15 9.26
CA TYR A 301 -3.79 -10.86 9.40
C TYR A 301 -4.76 -9.68 9.51
N ALA A 302 -5.77 -9.61 8.63
CA ALA A 302 -6.78 -8.55 8.66
C ALA A 302 -7.53 -8.50 10.00
N GLU A 303 -7.96 -9.64 10.53
CA GLU A 303 -8.63 -9.75 11.84
C GLU A 303 -7.70 -9.31 12.97
N ILE A 304 -6.43 -9.74 12.93
CA ILE A 304 -5.46 -9.45 14.00
C ILE A 304 -5.15 -7.95 14.09
N VAL A 305 -4.84 -7.29 12.97
CA VAL A 305 -4.48 -5.87 12.97
C VAL A 305 -5.67 -4.93 13.23
N SER A 306 -6.89 -5.44 13.09
CA SER A 306 -8.13 -4.72 13.38
C SER A 306 -8.60 -4.88 14.83
N ASP A 307 -7.93 -5.71 15.63
CA ASP A 307 -8.31 -5.98 17.00
C ASP A 307 -7.99 -4.77 17.91
N PRO A 308 -8.95 -4.31 18.75
CA PRO A 308 -8.76 -3.18 19.64
C PRO A 308 -7.54 -3.23 20.57
N ARG A 309 -7.05 -4.44 20.85
CA ARG A 309 -5.86 -4.64 21.70
C ARG A 309 -4.56 -4.22 20.99
N TYR A 310 -4.58 -4.11 19.67
CA TYR A 310 -3.47 -3.63 18.86
C TYR A 310 -3.55 -2.11 18.63
N GLU A 311 -4.70 -1.46 18.87
CA GLU A 311 -4.99 -0.04 18.58
C GLU A 311 -3.99 0.99 19.16
N GLY A 312 -3.38 0.73 20.33
CA GLY A 312 -2.60 1.75 21.05
C GLY A 312 -1.30 2.19 20.36
N ALA A 313 -0.69 1.33 19.55
CA ALA A 313 0.55 1.60 18.80
C ALA A 313 0.38 1.50 17.27
N SER A 314 -0.81 1.10 16.81
CA SER A 314 -1.03 0.47 15.49
C SER A 314 -1.40 1.46 14.37
N PHE A 315 -2.34 2.38 14.64
CA PHE A 315 -3.00 3.24 13.64
C PHE A 315 -2.13 4.16 12.77
N ARG A 316 -0.81 4.17 12.94
CA ARG A 316 0.09 5.01 12.14
C ARG A 316 1.25 4.26 11.53
N THR A 317 1.09 2.95 11.41
CA THR A 317 1.96 2.11 10.59
C THR A 317 1.12 1.49 9.48
N ASN A 318 1.80 0.93 8.49
CA ASN A 318 1.19 0.09 7.46
C ASN A 318 1.21 -1.40 7.84
N HIS A 319 1.51 -1.72 9.11
CA HIS A 319 1.54 -3.08 9.64
C HIS A 319 2.35 -4.09 8.82
N PRO A 320 3.61 -3.80 8.45
CA PRO A 320 4.37 -4.69 7.58
C PRO A 320 4.48 -6.08 8.20
N VAL A 321 4.08 -7.11 7.44
CA VAL A 321 4.06 -8.50 7.91
C VAL A 321 4.59 -9.45 6.84
N VAL A 322 5.22 -10.55 7.28
CA VAL A 322 5.54 -11.70 6.44
C VAL A 322 4.40 -12.72 6.53
N LEU A 323 3.95 -13.23 5.38
CA LEU A 323 2.95 -14.28 5.31
C LEU A 323 3.58 -15.58 4.83
N VAL A 324 3.25 -16.68 5.50
CA VAL A 324 3.66 -18.03 5.10
C VAL A 324 2.42 -18.92 5.01
N GLY A 325 2.29 -19.64 3.89
CA GLY A 325 1.23 -20.62 3.70
C GLY A 325 1.81 -21.97 3.33
N LEU A 326 1.48 -23.00 4.10
CA LEU A 326 1.90 -24.37 3.83
C LEU A 326 0.66 -25.24 3.53
N MET A 327 0.66 -25.92 2.39
CA MET A 327 -0.43 -26.77 1.93
C MET A 327 0.13 -28.11 1.48
N GLY A 328 0.14 -29.11 2.37
CA GLY A 328 0.78 -30.39 2.06
C GLY A 328 2.28 -30.22 1.78
N ASP A 329 2.71 -30.62 0.59
CA ASP A 329 4.07 -30.48 0.10
C ASP A 329 4.36 -29.15 -0.61
N TYR A 330 3.55 -28.11 -0.42
CA TYR A 330 3.69 -26.85 -1.14
C TYR A 330 3.72 -25.66 -0.20
N VAL A 331 4.76 -24.82 -0.32
CA VAL A 331 4.97 -23.63 0.51
C VAL A 331 4.93 -22.35 -0.31
N GLU A 332 4.29 -21.32 0.23
CA GLU A 332 4.24 -19.97 -0.31
C GLU A 332 4.76 -18.99 0.74
N ILE A 333 5.62 -18.06 0.32
CA ILE A 333 6.17 -17.01 1.19
C ILE A 333 5.94 -15.66 0.53
N GLY A 334 5.47 -14.70 1.33
CA GLY A 334 5.20 -13.36 0.88
C GLY A 334 5.08 -12.35 1.99
N SER A 335 4.40 -11.26 1.70
CA SER A 335 4.28 -10.13 2.60
C SER A 335 2.95 -9.43 2.42
N ALA A 336 2.51 -8.74 3.46
CA ALA A 336 1.35 -7.87 3.40
C ALA A 336 1.56 -6.55 4.16
N VAL A 337 0.70 -5.59 3.83
CA VAL A 337 0.50 -4.33 4.57
C VAL A 337 -1.00 -4.08 4.72
N PHE A 338 -1.38 -3.42 5.80
CA PHE A 338 -2.74 -2.94 6.03
C PHE A 338 -2.77 -1.44 5.74
N LEU A 339 -3.61 -1.04 4.80
CA LEU A 339 -3.91 0.35 4.49
C LEU A 339 -5.38 0.61 4.82
N ALA A 340 -5.77 1.88 4.90
CA ALA A 340 -7.10 2.31 5.36
C ALA A 340 -8.29 1.55 4.72
N ASP A 341 -8.17 1.08 3.46
CA ASP A 341 -9.20 0.34 2.74
C ASP A 341 -9.07 -1.19 2.76
N GLY A 342 -8.00 -1.74 3.36
CA GLY A 342 -7.82 -3.18 3.51
C GLY A 342 -6.37 -3.67 3.43
N VAL A 343 -6.23 -5.00 3.33
CA VAL A 343 -4.96 -5.71 3.25
C VAL A 343 -4.48 -5.82 1.81
N TYR A 344 -3.24 -5.39 1.55
CA TYR A 344 -2.56 -5.61 0.28
C TYR A 344 -1.48 -6.66 0.49
N TYR A 345 -1.42 -7.69 -0.36
CA TYR A 345 -0.42 -8.76 -0.23
C TYR A 345 0.27 -9.08 -1.55
N SER A 346 1.43 -9.71 -1.46
CA SER A 346 2.15 -10.33 -2.58
C SER A 346 2.87 -11.61 -2.11
N HIS A 347 2.96 -12.62 -2.98
CA HIS A 347 3.65 -13.89 -2.71
C HIS A 347 4.72 -14.18 -3.78
N PRO A 348 5.88 -13.51 -3.74
CA PRO A 348 6.93 -13.67 -4.74
C PRO A 348 7.60 -15.06 -4.74
N TYR A 349 7.40 -15.87 -3.70
CA TYR A 349 7.99 -17.19 -3.57
C TYR A 349 6.93 -18.28 -3.43
N SER A 350 7.15 -19.36 -4.18
CA SER A 350 6.39 -20.59 -4.09
C SER A 350 7.31 -21.76 -4.42
N GLN A 351 7.22 -22.86 -3.68
CA GLN A 351 8.00 -24.05 -3.96
C GLN A 351 7.23 -25.32 -3.59
N LYS A 352 7.32 -26.31 -4.47
CA LYS A 352 6.96 -27.69 -4.13
C LYS A 352 8.13 -28.37 -3.43
N LEU A 353 7.87 -28.93 -2.26
CA LEU A 353 8.79 -29.68 -1.42
C LEU A 353 8.94 -31.09 -1.97
N SER A 354 10.18 -31.56 -2.13
CA SER A 354 10.47 -32.94 -2.53
C SER A 354 11.89 -33.34 -2.14
N LEU A 355 12.02 -34.58 -1.67
CA LEU A 355 13.30 -35.22 -1.35
C LEU A 355 13.71 -36.19 -2.47
N ASP A 356 13.72 -35.69 -3.71
CA ASP A 356 14.07 -36.44 -4.91
C ASP A 356 15.56 -36.29 -5.28
N PHE A 357 15.91 -36.56 -6.54
CA PHE A 357 17.28 -36.42 -7.04
C PHE A 357 17.84 -34.99 -6.88
N HIS A 358 16.98 -33.97 -6.77
CA HIS A 358 17.33 -32.56 -6.59
C HIS A 358 17.12 -32.06 -5.16
N ALA A 359 16.93 -32.95 -4.18
CA ALA A 359 16.67 -32.60 -2.78
C ALA A 359 17.61 -31.53 -2.23
N SER A 360 18.92 -31.64 -2.48
CA SER A 360 19.90 -30.64 -2.02
C SER A 360 19.61 -29.23 -2.54
N ASN A 361 19.21 -29.10 -3.81
CA ASN A 361 18.87 -27.81 -4.39
C ASN A 361 17.55 -27.26 -3.81
N HIS A 362 16.56 -28.12 -3.59
CA HIS A 362 15.28 -27.73 -3.01
C HIS A 362 15.43 -27.25 -1.55
N ILE A 363 16.20 -27.99 -0.74
CA ILE A 363 16.52 -27.63 0.64
C ILE A 363 17.28 -26.32 0.67
N PHE A 364 18.33 -26.20 -0.16
CA PHE A 364 19.14 -24.97 -0.20
C PHE A 364 18.30 -23.75 -0.59
N ARG A 365 17.46 -23.87 -1.62
CA ARG A 365 16.58 -22.78 -2.06
C ARG A 365 15.58 -22.34 -0.99
N LEU A 366 14.95 -23.28 -0.27
CA LEU A 366 14.04 -22.94 0.82
C LEU A 366 14.80 -22.34 2.02
N ALA A 367 16.00 -22.81 2.31
CA ALA A 367 16.84 -22.22 3.35
C ALA A 367 17.25 -20.78 3.02
N GLN A 368 17.61 -20.47 1.76
CA GLN A 368 17.84 -19.09 1.34
C GLN A 368 16.58 -18.22 1.49
N ALA A 369 15.39 -18.78 1.23
CA ALA A 369 14.13 -18.07 1.43
C ALA A 369 13.88 -17.77 2.92
N PHE A 370 14.14 -18.71 3.82
CA PHE A 370 14.05 -18.47 5.27
C PHE A 370 15.13 -17.51 5.80
N SER A 371 16.35 -17.53 5.24
CA SER A 371 17.34 -16.48 5.50
C SER A 371 16.79 -15.09 5.14
N ALA A 372 16.12 -14.97 3.99
CA ALA A 372 15.48 -13.71 3.59
C ALA A 372 14.34 -13.29 4.53
N VAL A 373 13.52 -14.26 4.99
CA VAL A 373 12.47 -14.02 5.99
C VAL A 373 13.07 -13.50 7.29
N ASN A 374 14.11 -14.14 7.83
CA ASN A 374 14.75 -13.73 9.08
C ASN A 374 15.35 -12.32 8.98
N ILE A 375 15.97 -11.96 7.85
CA ILE A 375 16.43 -10.58 7.60
C ILE A 375 15.26 -9.59 7.64
N ALA A 376 14.15 -9.91 6.97
CA ALA A 376 12.99 -9.03 6.91
C ALA A 376 12.31 -8.87 8.27
N VAL A 377 12.13 -9.96 9.01
CA VAL A 377 11.51 -9.99 10.34
C VAL A 377 12.31 -9.18 11.34
N ASN A 378 13.63 -9.35 11.36
CA ASN A 378 14.52 -8.52 12.19
C ASN A 378 14.42 -7.03 11.82
N SER A 379 14.31 -6.71 10.53
CA SER A 379 14.12 -5.31 10.10
C SER A 379 12.75 -4.75 10.49
N ILE A 380 11.69 -5.56 10.50
CA ILE A 380 10.34 -5.17 10.95
C ILE A 380 10.34 -4.96 12.47
N HIS A 381 10.96 -5.87 13.22
CA HIS A 381 11.09 -5.75 14.68
C HIS A 381 11.78 -4.44 15.07
N ASN A 382 12.94 -4.16 14.47
CA ASN A 382 13.66 -2.90 14.67
C ASN A 382 12.82 -1.66 14.31
N PHE A 383 12.01 -1.75 13.24
CA PHE A 383 11.08 -0.67 12.87
C PHE A 383 10.06 -0.41 13.99
N TYR A 384 9.43 -1.46 14.53
CA TYR A 384 8.47 -1.29 15.62
C TYR A 384 9.12 -0.80 16.91
N SER A 385 10.33 -1.26 17.25
CA SER A 385 11.07 -0.73 18.41
C SER A 385 11.32 0.77 18.27
N GLN A 386 11.81 1.23 17.10
CA GLN A 386 12.02 2.65 16.83
C GLN A 386 10.72 3.45 16.86
N PHE A 387 9.62 2.87 16.36
CA PHE A 387 8.31 3.51 16.35
C PHE A 387 7.76 3.73 17.76
N ILE A 388 7.93 2.74 18.65
CA ILE A 388 7.52 2.84 20.07
C ILE A 388 8.30 3.96 20.77
N ASP A 389 9.60 4.05 20.51
CA ASP A 389 10.46 5.09 21.08
C ASP A 389 10.17 6.49 20.51
N HIS A 390 9.83 6.55 19.22
CA HIS A 390 9.67 7.80 18.45
C HIS A 390 8.41 7.77 17.57
N PRO A 391 7.21 7.86 18.16
CA PRO A 391 5.98 7.79 17.38
C PRO A 391 5.81 9.01 16.47
N PRO A 392 5.25 8.85 15.27
CA PRO A 392 4.99 9.96 14.37
C PRO A 392 3.90 10.90 14.93
N PRO A 393 3.86 12.17 14.44
CA PRO A 393 2.85 13.15 14.83
C PRO A 393 1.41 12.63 14.73
N SER A 394 0.51 13.22 15.51
CA SER A 394 -0.87 12.72 15.64
C SER A 394 -1.72 12.77 14.38
N ASP A 395 -1.35 13.68 13.49
CA ASP A 395 -1.97 13.98 12.21
C ASP A 395 -1.20 13.35 11.03
N SER A 396 -0.18 12.53 11.29
CA SER A 396 0.62 11.91 10.24
C SER A 396 -0.14 10.84 9.48
N ILE A 397 -0.13 10.98 8.16
CA ILE A 397 -0.73 10.05 7.20
C ILE A 397 0.33 9.32 6.35
N ALA A 398 1.61 9.47 6.71
CA ALA A 398 2.73 8.99 5.89
C ALA A 398 2.71 7.48 5.65
N HIS A 399 2.19 6.71 6.61
CA HIS A 399 2.11 5.25 6.55
C HIS A 399 1.19 4.74 5.41
N LEU A 400 0.28 5.57 4.90
CA LEU A 400 -0.60 5.21 3.79
C LEU A 400 0.04 5.37 2.41
N PHE A 401 1.24 5.95 2.37
CA PHE A 401 1.96 6.25 1.15
C PHE A 401 3.18 5.34 0.99
N PRO A 402 3.63 5.13 -0.26
CA PRO A 402 4.84 4.38 -0.52
C PRO A 402 6.07 4.96 0.21
N SER A 403 6.93 4.07 0.69
CA SER A 403 8.26 4.35 1.22
C SER A 403 9.30 3.64 0.34
N PRO A 404 9.55 4.16 -0.89
CA PRO A 404 10.35 3.47 -1.88
C PRO A 404 11.80 3.32 -1.44
N THR A 405 12.28 2.07 -1.37
CA THR A 405 13.66 1.72 -0.95
C THR A 405 14.55 1.44 -2.15
N PRO A 406 15.51 2.32 -2.49
CA PRO A 406 16.35 2.16 -3.68
C PRO A 406 17.20 0.89 -3.57
N LEU A 407 17.63 0.35 -4.70
CA LEU A 407 18.65 -0.71 -4.71
C LEU A 407 19.98 -0.13 -4.20
N ASP A 408 20.80 -0.97 -3.57
CA ASP A 408 22.04 -0.53 -2.90
C ASP A 408 23.01 0.25 -3.82
N ASP A 409 22.97 -0.02 -5.13
CA ASP A 409 23.81 0.64 -6.13
C ASP A 409 23.21 1.94 -6.71
N GLU A 410 21.97 2.30 -6.36
CA GLU A 410 21.28 3.47 -6.90
C GLU A 410 21.47 4.70 -5.97
N PRO A 411 21.71 5.91 -6.52
CA PRO A 411 21.85 7.09 -5.69
C PRO A 411 20.53 7.39 -4.95
N PRO A 412 20.62 7.96 -3.73
CA PRO A 412 19.47 8.16 -2.88
C PRO A 412 18.38 8.97 -3.58
N LEU A 413 17.12 8.66 -3.25
CA LEU A 413 16.01 9.46 -3.71
C LEU A 413 16.07 10.88 -3.15
N PRO A 414 15.53 11.88 -3.87
CA PRO A 414 15.22 13.14 -3.24
C PRO A 414 14.27 12.89 -2.06
N ALA A 415 14.40 13.69 -1.00
CA ALA A 415 13.46 13.63 0.11
C ALA A 415 12.06 13.97 -0.40
N LEU A 416 11.13 13.01 -0.29
CA LEU A 416 9.75 13.16 -0.73
C LEU A 416 8.82 13.08 0.47
N THR A 417 7.85 13.99 0.51
CA THR A 417 6.72 13.93 1.45
C THR A 417 5.45 13.78 0.65
N PHE A 418 4.90 12.57 0.59
CA PHE A 418 3.66 12.28 -0.13
C PHE A 418 2.47 12.98 0.52
N ILE A 419 1.56 13.49 -0.32
CA ILE A 419 0.42 14.30 0.09
C ILE A 419 -0.88 13.62 -0.31
N SER A 420 -0.94 13.12 -1.54
CA SER A 420 -2.13 12.48 -2.09
C SER A 420 -1.77 11.52 -3.21
N ARG A 421 -2.70 10.62 -3.53
CA ARG A 421 -2.76 9.89 -4.79
C ARG A 421 -3.36 10.78 -5.87
N LEU A 422 -3.13 10.39 -7.12
CA LEU A 422 -3.71 11.03 -8.30
C LEU A 422 -4.38 9.96 -9.17
N SER A 423 -5.57 10.25 -9.68
CA SER A 423 -6.23 9.35 -10.63
C SER A 423 -5.45 9.27 -11.94
N LYS A 424 -5.71 8.20 -12.71
CA LYS A 424 -5.04 8.01 -14.00
C LYS A 424 -5.32 9.12 -15.00
N THR A 425 -6.50 9.76 -14.92
CA THR A 425 -6.86 10.90 -15.78
C THR A 425 -6.23 12.20 -15.29
N GLY A 426 -5.74 12.26 -14.05
CA GLY A 426 -5.16 13.45 -13.43
C GLY A 426 -6.19 14.42 -12.85
N ASP A 427 -7.49 14.11 -12.98
CA ASP A 427 -8.57 15.02 -12.59
C ASP A 427 -8.88 14.98 -11.10
N SER A 428 -8.63 13.84 -10.43
CA SER A 428 -8.93 13.62 -9.02
C SER A 428 -7.68 13.36 -8.15
N ARG A 429 -7.62 14.03 -6.98
CA ARG A 429 -6.67 13.74 -5.89
C ARG A 429 -7.44 13.13 -4.73
N TYR A 430 -6.88 12.10 -4.13
CA TYR A 430 -7.49 11.33 -3.04
C TYR A 430 -6.40 10.77 -2.11
N VAL A 431 -6.78 10.33 -0.90
CA VAL A 431 -5.84 9.72 0.06
C VAL A 431 -6.08 8.22 0.13
N VAL A 432 -7.32 7.83 0.38
CA VAL A 432 -7.80 6.46 0.38
C VAL A 432 -8.49 6.19 -0.96
N PRO A 433 -8.19 5.08 -1.66
CA PRO A 433 -8.87 4.72 -2.90
C PRO A 433 -10.28 4.19 -2.61
N GLU A 434 -11.27 4.61 -3.39
CA GLU A 434 -12.65 4.09 -3.28
C GLU A 434 -12.93 3.03 -4.35
N THR A 435 -12.22 3.11 -5.48
CA THR A 435 -12.43 2.23 -6.63
C THR A 435 -11.24 1.31 -6.91
N GLU A 436 -11.49 0.20 -7.61
CA GLU A 436 -10.44 -0.70 -8.10
C GLU A 436 -9.45 -0.02 -9.04
N GLU A 437 -9.88 1.01 -9.79
CA GLU A 437 -8.97 1.78 -10.64
C GLU A 437 -8.01 2.64 -9.82
N GLU A 438 -8.53 3.28 -8.77
CA GLU A 438 -7.75 4.11 -7.86
C GLU A 438 -6.75 3.30 -7.03
N ARG A 439 -7.12 2.07 -6.61
CA ARG A 439 -6.20 1.11 -5.95
C ARG A 439 -4.99 0.77 -6.82
N ARG A 440 -5.22 0.61 -8.13
CA ARG A 440 -4.19 0.30 -9.14
C ARG A 440 -3.37 1.50 -9.61
N SER A 441 -3.74 2.72 -9.21
CA SER A 441 -3.00 3.91 -9.63
C SER A 441 -1.64 3.97 -8.95
N GLY A 442 -0.57 3.99 -9.74
CA GLY A 442 0.79 4.25 -9.29
C GLY A 442 1.16 5.73 -9.28
N LEU A 443 0.18 6.65 -9.36
CA LEU A 443 0.42 8.10 -9.45
C LEU A 443 0.18 8.78 -8.11
N TYR A 444 1.14 9.60 -7.70
CA TYR A 444 1.14 10.30 -6.42
C TYR A 444 1.61 11.73 -6.58
N ILE A 445 1.17 12.58 -5.66
CA ILE A 445 1.65 13.93 -5.48
C ILE A 445 2.50 13.98 -4.21
N ALA A 446 3.69 14.56 -4.31
CA ALA A 446 4.60 14.72 -3.19
C ALA A 446 5.20 16.14 -3.16
N HIS A 447 5.60 16.59 -1.98
CA HIS A 447 6.52 17.71 -1.85
C HIS A 447 7.97 17.22 -1.93
N MET A 448 8.77 17.97 -2.66
CA MET A 448 10.22 17.79 -2.75
C MET A 448 10.92 19.11 -2.40
N PRO A 449 11.99 19.12 -1.59
CA PRO A 449 12.81 20.32 -1.39
C PRO A 449 13.32 20.87 -2.72
N ARG A 450 13.35 22.20 -2.86
CA ARG A 450 13.93 22.81 -4.07
C ARG A 450 15.42 22.44 -4.17
N PRO A 451 15.92 22.09 -5.37
CA PRO A 451 17.36 21.98 -5.59
C PRO A 451 17.98 23.35 -5.29
N THR A 452 18.94 23.42 -4.36
CA THR A 452 19.63 24.67 -4.04
C THR A 452 20.34 25.17 -5.30
N MET A 453 19.88 26.30 -5.84
CA MET A 453 20.67 27.07 -6.81
C MET A 453 21.90 27.60 -6.08
N ALA A 454 23.07 27.53 -6.72
CA ALA A 454 24.33 28.02 -6.18
C ALA A 454 24.16 29.44 -5.58
N ALA A 455 24.82 29.66 -4.44
CA ALA A 455 24.71 30.84 -3.59
C ALA A 455 24.64 32.17 -4.37
N GLY A 456 23.56 32.94 -4.18
CA GLY A 456 23.52 34.31 -4.67
C GLY A 456 22.17 35.01 -4.85
N VAL A 457 21.02 34.38 -4.61
CA VAL A 457 19.71 35.05 -4.80
C VAL A 457 18.95 35.16 -3.47
N GLN A 458 18.58 36.40 -3.12
CA GLN A 458 17.87 36.75 -1.89
C GLN A 458 16.58 35.95 -1.72
N ALA A 459 16.26 35.67 -0.46
CA ALA A 459 15.07 34.96 -0.01
C ALA A 459 13.80 35.70 -0.46
N ASP A 460 13.22 35.22 -1.56
CA ASP A 460 11.85 35.52 -1.90
C ASP A 460 10.92 34.65 -1.04
N ASN A 461 9.73 35.15 -0.67
CA ASN A 461 8.73 34.50 0.20
C ASN A 461 8.12 33.20 -0.40
N THR A 462 8.80 32.58 -1.36
CA THR A 462 8.37 31.36 -2.02
C THR A 462 8.61 30.13 -1.12
N PRO A 463 7.66 29.17 -1.08
CA PRO A 463 7.82 27.93 -0.32
C PRO A 463 9.12 27.20 -0.71
N ASN A 464 9.85 26.69 0.28
CA ASN A 464 11.13 25.98 0.08
C ASN A 464 10.98 24.58 -0.57
N THR A 465 9.75 24.18 -0.89
CA THR A 465 9.39 22.91 -1.52
C THR A 465 8.66 23.17 -2.84
N ILE A 466 8.71 22.18 -3.73
CA ILE A 466 7.91 22.11 -4.94
C ILE A 466 7.03 20.86 -4.91
N GLU A 467 5.84 20.98 -5.49
CA GLU A 467 4.96 19.84 -5.72
C GLU A 467 5.44 19.06 -6.95
N VAL A 468 5.60 17.76 -6.81
CA VAL A 468 6.05 16.85 -7.88
C VAL A 468 5.08 15.69 -8.07
N LEU A 469 4.95 15.24 -9.32
CA LEU A 469 4.29 14.00 -9.66
C LEU A 469 5.27 12.84 -9.51
N VAL A 470 4.91 11.84 -8.71
CA VAL A 470 5.64 10.58 -8.56
C VAL A 470 4.86 9.48 -9.25
N LYS A 471 5.53 8.72 -10.12
CA LYS A 471 4.93 7.58 -10.83
C LYS A 471 5.70 6.30 -10.51
N PHE A 472 5.02 5.33 -9.93
CA PHE A 472 5.47 3.95 -9.84
C PHE A 472 5.05 3.21 -11.11
N THR A 473 6.02 2.64 -11.81
CA THR A 473 5.74 1.89 -13.04
C THR A 473 6.82 0.85 -13.28
N PRO A 474 6.46 -0.34 -13.82
CA PRO A 474 7.45 -1.38 -14.12
C PRO A 474 8.50 -0.96 -15.16
N ARG A 475 8.17 0.02 -16.03
CA ARG A 475 9.05 0.47 -17.12
C ARG A 475 8.94 1.97 -17.29
N TYR A 476 10.09 2.63 -17.42
CA TYR A 476 10.16 4.05 -17.75
C TYR A 476 11.29 4.35 -18.73
N ASN A 477 11.14 5.41 -19.52
CA ASN A 477 12.17 5.87 -20.44
C ASN A 477 12.65 7.28 -20.02
N PRO A 478 13.64 7.38 -19.12
CA PRO A 478 14.10 8.68 -18.64
C PRO A 478 14.71 9.52 -19.76
N HIS A 479 15.41 8.89 -20.70
CA HIS A 479 16.03 9.60 -21.82
C HIS A 479 14.98 10.25 -22.74
N ALA A 480 13.94 9.51 -23.13
CA ALA A 480 12.86 10.07 -23.95
C ALA A 480 12.12 11.21 -23.23
N HIS A 481 11.91 11.09 -21.91
CA HIS A 481 11.34 12.17 -21.10
C HIS A 481 12.26 13.40 -21.12
N GLN A 482 13.56 13.23 -20.85
CA GLN A 482 14.53 14.31 -20.83
C GLN A 482 14.57 15.08 -22.17
N LEU A 483 14.60 14.38 -23.30
CA LEU A 483 14.56 15.00 -24.63
C LEU A 483 13.33 15.89 -24.83
N LEU A 484 12.15 15.45 -24.38
CA LEU A 484 10.93 16.25 -24.46
C LEU A 484 10.91 17.38 -23.42
N ALA A 485 11.48 17.17 -22.25
CA ALA A 485 11.55 18.18 -21.19
C ALA A 485 12.46 19.35 -21.59
N GLU A 486 13.60 19.07 -22.25
CA GLU A 486 14.55 20.06 -22.74
C GLU A 486 13.91 21.07 -23.73
N VAL A 487 12.91 20.62 -24.49
CA VAL A 487 12.17 21.46 -25.45
C VAL A 487 10.82 21.95 -24.90
N GLY A 488 10.54 21.76 -23.61
CA GLY A 488 9.30 22.20 -22.96
C GLY A 488 8.05 21.42 -23.36
N LEU A 489 8.21 20.23 -23.94
CA LEU A 489 7.11 19.33 -24.35
C LEU A 489 6.85 18.19 -23.35
N ALA A 490 7.63 18.12 -22.27
CA ALA A 490 7.35 17.31 -21.09
C ALA A 490 7.73 18.10 -19.81
N PRO A 491 7.18 17.74 -18.64
CA PRO A 491 7.62 18.29 -17.37
C PRO A 491 9.10 18.02 -17.11
N THR A 492 9.72 18.77 -16.19
CA THR A 492 11.09 18.47 -15.76
C THR A 492 11.15 17.12 -15.04
N LEU A 493 12.00 16.21 -15.52
CA LEU A 493 12.29 14.95 -14.83
C LEU A 493 13.29 15.18 -13.70
N HIS A 494 12.81 15.23 -12.46
CA HIS A 494 13.67 15.44 -11.28
C HIS A 494 14.49 14.20 -10.88
N ALA A 495 13.88 13.01 -10.93
CA ALA A 495 14.54 11.76 -10.63
C ALA A 495 13.85 10.60 -11.35
N CYS A 496 14.63 9.59 -11.73
CA CYS A 496 14.15 8.29 -12.19
C CYS A 496 15.11 7.26 -11.59
N ARG A 497 14.59 6.34 -10.78
CA ARG A 497 15.35 5.28 -10.11
C ARG A 497 14.68 3.94 -10.37
N LYS A 498 15.49 2.89 -10.40
CA LYS A 498 14.99 1.52 -10.50
C LYS A 498 14.66 1.00 -9.11
N TYR A 499 13.49 0.40 -9.00
CA TYR A 499 13.09 -0.50 -7.91
C TYR A 499 12.90 -1.88 -8.55
N VAL A 500 13.29 -2.94 -7.85
CA VAL A 500 13.28 -4.37 -8.26
C VAL A 500 12.32 -4.67 -9.44
N LYS A 501 12.66 -5.10 -10.68
CA LYS A 501 13.82 -5.11 -11.61
C LYS A 501 13.18 -4.91 -13.03
N SER A 502 13.75 -4.39 -14.15
CA SER A 502 15.09 -4.60 -14.74
C SER A 502 15.38 -3.86 -16.09
N TRP A 503 16.67 -3.88 -16.52
CA TRP A 503 17.30 -3.86 -17.88
C TRP A 503 17.55 -2.56 -18.71
N LYS A 504 18.28 -1.53 -18.24
CA LYS A 504 18.67 -0.41 -19.14
C LYS A 504 20.13 0.06 -19.22
N ASP A 505 21.09 -0.60 -18.58
CA ASP A 505 22.48 -0.12 -18.57
C ASP A 505 23.47 -1.15 -19.11
N MET A 506 23.17 -1.79 -20.25
CA MET A 506 24.17 -2.63 -20.92
C MET A 506 25.20 -1.75 -21.65
N PRO A 507 26.51 -1.94 -21.41
CA PRO A 507 27.55 -1.21 -22.13
C PRO A 507 27.43 -1.38 -23.65
N GLN A 508 27.77 -0.35 -24.43
CA GLN A 508 27.78 -0.42 -25.91
C GLN A 508 28.59 -1.61 -26.45
N ALA A 509 29.64 -1.98 -25.72
CA ALA A 509 30.47 -3.16 -25.95
C ALA A 509 29.67 -4.48 -25.96
N VAL A 510 28.70 -4.63 -25.07
CA VAL A 510 27.84 -5.84 -24.98
C VAL A 510 26.89 -5.89 -26.17
N PHE A 511 26.34 -4.74 -26.59
CA PHE A 511 25.50 -4.66 -27.80
C PHE A 511 26.24 -5.10 -29.05
N ALA A 512 27.49 -4.64 -29.25
CA ALA A 512 28.30 -5.02 -30.40
C ALA A 512 28.60 -6.54 -30.44
N ASP A 513 28.78 -7.17 -29.27
CA ASP A 513 29.03 -8.61 -29.19
C ASP A 513 27.75 -9.43 -29.43
N VAL A 514 26.60 -8.95 -28.96
CA VAL A 514 25.28 -9.57 -29.23
C VAL A 514 24.94 -9.47 -30.72
N GLU A 515 25.16 -8.31 -31.35
CA GLU A 515 24.95 -8.13 -32.79
C GLU A 515 25.85 -9.07 -33.59
N LYS A 516 27.12 -9.21 -33.20
CA LYS A 516 28.05 -10.18 -33.79
C LYS A 516 27.57 -11.62 -33.62
N ALA A 517 27.09 -12.00 -32.43
CA ALA A 517 26.59 -13.34 -32.15
C ALA A 517 25.36 -13.69 -33.00
N VAL A 518 24.39 -12.77 -33.08
CA VAL A 518 23.19 -12.93 -33.93
C VAL A 518 23.58 -13.06 -35.41
N LYS A 519 24.54 -12.24 -35.88
CA LYS A 519 25.04 -12.34 -37.24
C LYS A 519 25.65 -13.71 -37.55
N ILE A 520 26.46 -14.27 -36.64
CA ILE A 520 27.05 -15.61 -36.79
C ILE A 520 25.96 -16.68 -36.85
N LEU A 521 24.93 -16.60 -36.01
CA LEU A 521 23.81 -17.55 -36.04
C LEU A 521 23.06 -17.48 -37.39
N HIS A 522 22.80 -16.28 -37.90
CA HIS A 522 22.16 -16.10 -39.21
C HIS A 522 23.01 -16.63 -40.37
N GLU A 523 24.33 -16.42 -40.35
CA GLU A 523 25.26 -16.99 -41.34
C GLU A 523 25.23 -18.53 -41.35
N ASN A 524 24.78 -19.15 -40.26
CA ASN A 524 24.59 -20.60 -40.13
C ASN A 524 23.12 -21.02 -40.20
N HIS A 525 22.23 -20.16 -40.71
CA HIS A 525 20.79 -20.42 -40.85
C HIS A 525 20.06 -20.74 -39.53
N ILE A 526 20.54 -20.22 -38.39
CA ILE A 526 19.94 -20.41 -37.07
C ILE A 526 19.33 -19.08 -36.60
N VAL A 527 18.07 -19.13 -36.16
CA VAL A 527 17.32 -18.03 -35.57
C VAL A 527 17.34 -18.18 -34.05
N PHE A 528 17.72 -17.12 -33.34
CA PHE A 528 17.56 -17.02 -31.89
C PHE A 528 16.27 -16.26 -31.57
N GLY A 529 15.17 -17.00 -31.34
CA GLY A 529 13.81 -16.48 -31.27
C GLY A 529 13.47 -15.73 -29.99
N ASN A 530 14.22 -15.97 -28.91
CA ASN A 530 14.02 -15.36 -27.59
C ASN A 530 15.11 -14.32 -27.27
N LEU A 531 15.43 -13.43 -28.22
CA LEU A 531 16.44 -12.41 -28.01
C LEU A 531 15.92 -11.30 -27.08
N GLN A 532 16.13 -11.48 -25.78
CA GLN A 532 15.72 -10.55 -24.73
C GLN A 532 16.84 -10.35 -23.70
N PRO A 533 16.84 -9.24 -22.95
CA PRO A 533 17.92 -8.94 -22.01
C PRO A 533 18.22 -10.04 -20.97
N CYS A 534 17.22 -10.79 -20.49
CA CYS A 534 17.45 -11.92 -19.57
C CYS A 534 18.19 -13.11 -20.19
N ASN A 535 18.29 -13.12 -21.52
CA ASN A 535 18.94 -14.13 -22.33
C ASN A 535 20.32 -13.66 -22.81
N ILE A 536 20.89 -12.63 -22.15
CA ILE A 536 22.21 -12.06 -22.45
C ILE A 536 23.02 -12.00 -21.14
N LEU A 537 24.10 -12.75 -21.06
CA LEU A 537 25.11 -12.66 -20.00
C LEU A 537 26.12 -11.55 -20.32
N CYS A 538 26.42 -10.72 -19.32
CA CYS A 538 27.49 -9.74 -19.37
C CYS A 538 28.68 -10.29 -18.57
N LEU A 539 29.79 -10.60 -19.25
CA LEU A 539 30.97 -11.18 -18.61
C LEU A 539 32.20 -10.28 -18.81
N PRO A 540 33.07 -10.12 -17.81
CA PRO A 540 34.36 -9.46 -18.00
C PRO A 540 35.20 -10.26 -19.00
N SER A 541 35.82 -9.57 -19.96
CA SER A 541 36.65 -10.23 -20.96
C SER A 541 37.86 -10.91 -20.29
N PRO A 542 38.19 -12.17 -20.64
CA PRO A 542 39.38 -12.83 -20.11
C PRO A 542 40.62 -11.97 -20.38
N ALA A 543 41.48 -11.80 -19.37
CA ALA A 543 42.74 -11.07 -19.52
C ALA A 543 43.65 -11.77 -20.54
N GLY A 544 43.60 -11.33 -21.80
CA GLY A 544 44.38 -11.91 -22.88
C GLY A 544 43.97 -11.41 -24.25
N LEU A 545 44.77 -10.47 -24.78
CA LEU A 545 44.67 -9.80 -26.09
C LEU A 545 43.64 -8.65 -26.22
N ARG A 546 44.14 -7.47 -25.79
CA ARG A 546 43.87 -6.09 -26.22
C ARG A 546 42.80 -5.30 -25.43
N SER A 547 43.31 -4.27 -24.74
CA SER A 547 42.65 -3.13 -24.05
C SER A 547 41.98 -3.45 -22.70
N PRO A 548 41.95 -2.48 -21.75
CA PRO A 548 41.57 -2.72 -20.35
C PRO A 548 40.09 -3.10 -20.21
N GLU A 549 39.80 -3.95 -19.21
CA GLU A 549 38.49 -4.29 -18.62
C GLU A 549 37.25 -3.93 -19.47
N ARG A 550 37.02 -4.67 -20.56
CA ARG A 550 35.78 -4.60 -21.32
C ARG A 550 34.82 -5.69 -20.86
N THR A 551 33.60 -5.33 -20.48
CA THR A 551 32.49 -6.28 -20.31
C THR A 551 31.94 -6.67 -21.69
N GLY A 552 31.99 -7.96 -22.02
CA GLY A 552 31.47 -8.54 -23.26
C GLY A 552 30.12 -9.22 -23.08
N GLY A 553 29.38 -9.36 -24.18
CA GLY A 553 28.05 -10.00 -24.19
C GLY A 553 28.06 -11.43 -24.70
N MET A 554 27.32 -12.33 -24.04
CA MET A 554 27.09 -13.71 -24.49
C MET A 554 25.60 -14.03 -24.46
N LEU A 555 25.07 -14.73 -25.47
CA LEU A 555 23.68 -15.20 -25.48
C LEU A 555 23.54 -16.47 -24.63
N VAL A 556 22.41 -16.58 -23.91
CA VAL A 556 22.01 -17.75 -23.11
C VAL A 556 20.53 -18.02 -23.27
N ASP A 557 20.06 -19.20 -22.86
CA ASP A 557 18.68 -19.68 -23.09
C ASP A 557 18.38 -19.81 -24.60
N PHE A 558 18.86 -20.93 -25.15
CA PHE A 558 18.72 -21.32 -26.55
C PHE A 558 17.45 -22.16 -26.80
N ASP A 559 16.50 -22.18 -25.86
CA ASP A 559 15.33 -23.05 -25.96
C ASP A 559 14.44 -22.68 -27.16
N TRP A 560 14.49 -21.41 -27.61
CA TRP A 560 13.84 -20.95 -28.84
C TRP A 560 14.86 -20.61 -29.94
N ALA A 561 15.94 -21.38 -30.02
CA ALA A 561 16.87 -21.32 -31.13
C ALA A 561 16.61 -22.49 -32.11
N ALA A 562 16.46 -22.18 -33.40
CA ALA A 562 16.16 -23.21 -34.39
C ALA A 562 16.65 -22.81 -35.78
N VAL A 563 16.70 -23.78 -36.69
CA VAL A 563 16.96 -23.48 -38.11
C VAL A 563 15.83 -22.60 -38.65
N ASP A 564 16.22 -21.57 -39.40
CA ASP A 564 15.31 -20.65 -40.07
C ASP A 564 14.24 -21.40 -40.87
N GLY A 565 12.97 -21.05 -40.63
CA GLY A 565 11.83 -21.67 -41.29
C GLY A 565 11.42 -23.06 -40.74
N GLN A 566 12.16 -23.61 -39.78
CA GLN A 566 11.93 -24.98 -39.27
C GLN A 566 11.44 -25.03 -37.81
N GLY A 567 11.93 -24.12 -36.96
CA GLY A 567 11.46 -24.01 -35.57
C GLY A 567 10.14 -23.24 -35.45
N ARG A 568 9.47 -23.34 -34.30
CA ARG A 568 8.24 -22.61 -33.99
C ARG A 568 8.27 -22.01 -32.60
N TYR A 569 7.60 -20.87 -32.43
CA TYR A 569 7.30 -20.32 -31.12
C TYR A 569 6.40 -21.28 -30.32
N PRO A 570 6.44 -21.26 -28.99
CA PRO A 570 5.51 -22.06 -28.19
C PRO A 570 4.07 -21.58 -28.34
N ALA A 571 3.11 -22.50 -28.12
CA ALA A 571 1.69 -22.18 -28.14
C ALA A 571 1.25 -21.30 -26.95
N THR A 572 2.06 -21.22 -25.90
CA THR A 572 1.86 -20.41 -24.69
C THR A 572 2.52 -19.04 -24.77
N LEU A 573 2.82 -18.54 -25.98
CA LEU A 573 3.41 -17.22 -26.19
C LEU A 573 2.53 -16.13 -25.51
N PRO A 574 3.05 -15.37 -24.54
CA PRO A 574 2.26 -14.41 -23.77
C PRO A 574 1.89 -13.18 -24.61
N GLU A 575 0.59 -12.86 -24.70
CA GLU A 575 0.04 -11.78 -25.54
C GLU A 575 0.36 -10.36 -25.02
N GLU A 576 0.59 -10.20 -23.70
CA GLU A 576 0.49 -8.89 -23.04
C GLU A 576 1.82 -8.28 -22.58
N LEU A 577 2.95 -9.01 -22.66
CA LEU A 577 4.17 -8.60 -21.98
C LEU A 577 5.15 -7.75 -22.84
N PHE A 578 5.01 -7.74 -24.17
CA PHE A 578 5.94 -7.09 -25.09
C PHE A 578 5.29 -6.69 -26.42
N LEU A 579 5.82 -5.64 -27.06
CA LEU A 579 5.58 -5.33 -28.47
C LEU A 579 6.30 -6.40 -29.31
N TRP A 580 5.73 -7.60 -29.36
CA TRP A 580 6.17 -8.63 -30.30
C TRP A 580 6.18 -8.02 -31.70
N ALA A 581 7.21 -8.33 -32.50
CA ALA A 581 7.17 -7.99 -33.91
C ALA A 581 5.89 -8.58 -34.50
N SER A 582 5.20 -7.84 -35.38
CA SER A 582 3.91 -8.23 -35.96
C SER A 582 3.88 -9.62 -36.62
N SER A 583 5.05 -10.19 -36.92
CA SER A 583 5.24 -11.52 -37.48
C SER A 583 5.40 -12.65 -36.44
N VAL A 584 5.41 -12.34 -35.15
CA VAL A 584 5.56 -13.31 -34.06
C VAL A 584 4.19 -13.58 -33.45
N ASP A 585 3.74 -14.82 -33.56
CA ASP A 585 2.46 -15.31 -33.04
C ASP A 585 2.62 -16.69 -32.38
N ARG A 586 1.65 -17.10 -31.58
CA ARG A 586 1.61 -18.43 -30.94
C ARG A 586 1.78 -19.51 -32.02
N TYR A 587 2.79 -20.37 -31.83
CA TYR A 587 3.08 -21.46 -32.75
C TYR A 587 3.46 -21.07 -34.19
N SER A 588 3.72 -19.79 -34.45
CA SER A 588 4.28 -19.31 -35.71
C SER A 588 5.72 -19.77 -35.90
N VAL A 589 6.18 -19.75 -37.15
CA VAL A 589 7.52 -20.24 -37.54
C VAL A 589 8.60 -19.22 -37.12
N LEU A 590 9.72 -19.72 -36.61
CA LEU A 590 10.92 -18.94 -36.32
C LEU A 590 11.63 -18.61 -37.63
N GLU A 591 11.67 -17.32 -38.00
CA GLU A 591 12.32 -16.85 -39.22
C GLU A 591 13.13 -15.56 -38.99
N TYR A 592 14.23 -15.36 -39.74
CA TYR A 592 14.90 -14.05 -39.77
C TYR A 592 14.19 -13.05 -40.71
N CYS A 593 14.38 -11.75 -40.47
CA CYS A 593 13.84 -10.71 -41.34
C CYS A 593 14.87 -10.34 -42.42
N ALA A 594 14.65 -10.76 -43.67
CA ALA A 594 15.58 -10.52 -44.78
C ALA A 594 15.82 -9.03 -45.12
N ARG A 595 15.03 -8.09 -44.56
CA ARG A 595 15.14 -6.65 -44.85
C ARG A 595 16.02 -5.86 -43.88
N SER A 596 16.47 -6.43 -42.75
CA SER A 596 17.11 -5.62 -41.68
C SER A 596 18.35 -6.24 -40.99
N MET A 597 18.94 -7.34 -41.48
CA MET A 597 20.04 -8.03 -40.77
C MET A 597 19.72 -8.44 -39.30
N THR A 598 18.45 -8.38 -38.88
CA THR A 598 17.99 -8.67 -37.51
C THR A 598 17.01 -9.85 -37.46
N CYS A 599 16.95 -10.54 -36.31
CA CYS A 599 15.91 -11.53 -36.02
C CYS A 599 14.52 -10.88 -36.07
N LYS A 600 13.47 -11.62 -36.43
CA LYS A 600 12.08 -11.23 -36.11
C LYS A 600 11.85 -11.40 -34.60
N CYS A 601 12.46 -10.55 -33.76
CA CYS A 601 12.42 -10.67 -32.30
C CYS A 601 11.55 -9.59 -31.63
N SER A 602 11.38 -9.72 -30.31
CA SER A 602 10.40 -9.08 -29.42
C SER A 602 10.49 -7.55 -29.22
N ILE A 603 11.27 -6.83 -30.04
CA ILE A 603 11.47 -5.39 -29.87
C ILE A 603 11.47 -4.69 -31.23
N ASN A 604 10.53 -3.74 -31.40
CA ASN A 604 10.65 -2.65 -32.37
C ASN A 604 11.80 -1.72 -31.92
N CYS A 605 13.02 -2.20 -32.09
CA CYS A 605 14.23 -1.41 -31.92
C CYS A 605 14.27 -0.44 -33.10
N GLY A 606 14.68 0.82 -32.90
CA GLY A 606 14.93 1.78 -33.99
C GLY A 606 16.05 1.38 -34.96
N VAL A 607 16.44 0.10 -34.98
CA VAL A 607 17.25 -0.58 -36.00
C VAL A 607 16.34 -1.25 -37.06
N CYS A 608 15.03 -1.35 -36.79
CA CYS A 608 14.02 -1.95 -37.66
C CYS A 608 13.28 -0.93 -38.54
N GLY A 609 13.90 0.22 -38.80
CA GLY A 609 13.45 1.26 -39.73
C GLY A 609 14.52 1.55 -40.76
#